data_AF-A0A842SUH4-F1
#
_entry.id   AF-A0A842SUH4-F1
#
_cell.length_a   1.000
_cell.length_b   1.000
_cell.length_c   1.000
_cell.angle_alpha   90.00
_cell.angle_beta   90.00
_cell.angle_gamma   90.00
#
_symmetry.space_group_name_H-M   'P 1'
#
loop_
_entity.id
_entity.type
_entity.pdbx_description
1 polymer ?
#
loop_
_entity_poly.entity_id
_entity_poly.type
_entity_poly.pdbx_seq_one_letter_code
_entity_poly.pdbx_strand_id
1 'polypeptide(L)'
;MQSEQEKEEKAIVLDFLPYGYPFDTRPIHLKSPIAQAIGAEKFTLLELVPKKGVFLQPYEEVYIGEAKRDKIHHINGKIGMQKLTQTGRAELEHVVQQVVDEHESSFVEFFNKAQPLSTRMHVLELLPGVGKKHMWEIVEERRGEPFTSFADMRRRVKLMPDPKKAVVRRVLEELEGKEKHHLFVDR
;
A
#
# COMPACT_ATOMS: atom_id res chain seq x y z
N MET A 1 -8.71 18.25 16.03
CA MET A 1 -9.54 17.03 15.98
C MET A 1 -8.57 15.90 15.70
N GLN A 2 -8.37 15.02 16.68
CA GLN A 2 -7.49 13.86 16.52
C GLN A 2 -8.10 13.02 15.40
N SER A 3 -7.42 12.89 14.27
CA SER A 3 -7.77 11.86 13.30
C SER A 3 -7.62 10.53 14.03
N GLU A 4 -8.73 9.83 14.30
CA GLU A 4 -8.65 8.40 14.51
C GLU A 4 -7.81 7.87 13.35
N GLN A 5 -6.63 7.33 13.66
CA GLN A 5 -5.85 6.63 12.64
C GLN A 5 -6.75 5.49 12.19
N GLU A 6 -7.42 5.67 11.04
CA GLU A 6 -8.20 4.62 10.40
C GLU A 6 -7.30 3.40 10.33
N LYS A 7 -7.64 2.38 11.12
CA LYS A 7 -6.90 1.14 11.22
C LYS A 7 -7.21 0.34 9.96
N GLU A 8 -6.22 -0.38 9.47
CA GLU A 8 -6.43 -1.34 8.39
C GLU A 8 -7.49 -2.36 8.82
N GLU A 9 -8.58 -2.49 8.06
CA GLU A 9 -9.61 -3.50 8.30
C GLU A 9 -9.30 -4.82 7.58
N LYS A 10 -8.60 -4.72 6.45
CA LYS A 10 -8.26 -5.82 5.56
C LYS A 10 -6.77 -5.78 5.26
N ALA A 11 -6.17 -6.96 5.12
CA ALA A 11 -4.80 -7.10 4.67
C ALA A 11 -4.69 -8.26 3.69
N ILE A 12 -3.76 -8.16 2.75
CA ILE A 12 -3.44 -9.17 1.76
C ILE A 12 -2.15 -9.87 2.18
N VAL A 13 -2.18 -11.20 2.26
CA VAL A 13 -1.04 -12.01 2.68
C VAL A 13 0.06 -11.96 1.61
N LEU A 14 1.28 -11.61 2.03
CA LEU A 14 2.50 -11.62 1.21
C LEU A 14 3.24 -12.96 1.34
N ASP A 15 3.36 -13.48 2.55
CA ASP A 15 4.05 -14.74 2.84
C ASP A 15 3.50 -15.36 4.12
N PHE A 16 3.54 -16.69 4.21
CA PHE A 16 3.09 -17.44 5.37
C PHE A 16 4.20 -18.39 5.85
N LEU A 17 4.58 -18.23 7.13
CA LEU A 17 5.59 -19.03 7.82
C LEU A 17 4.90 -19.89 8.88
N PRO A 18 4.58 -21.17 8.60
CA PRO A 18 3.85 -22.04 9.53
C PRO A 18 4.57 -22.28 10.86
N TYR A 19 5.91 -22.20 10.84
CA TYR A 19 6.77 -22.41 12.01
C TYR A 19 7.44 -21.12 12.50
N GLY A 20 6.97 -19.95 12.04
CA GLY A 20 7.59 -18.66 12.30
C GLY A 20 8.90 -18.45 11.55
N TYR A 21 9.67 -17.43 11.95
CA TYR A 21 10.93 -17.11 11.25
C TYR A 21 11.97 -18.23 11.38
N PRO A 22 12.68 -18.59 10.29
CA PRO A 22 13.70 -19.65 10.31
C PRO A 22 14.83 -19.37 11.32
N PHE A 23 15.22 -18.09 11.44
CA PHE A 23 16.30 -17.63 12.32
C PHE A 23 15.85 -17.34 13.75
N ASP A 24 14.59 -17.64 14.10
CA ASP A 24 14.11 -17.51 15.47
C ASP A 24 14.76 -18.59 16.35
N THR A 25 15.57 -18.17 17.32
CA THR A 25 16.31 -19.04 18.24
C THR A 25 15.46 -19.56 19.39
N ARG A 26 14.20 -19.09 19.52
CA ARG A 26 13.29 -19.56 20.56
C ARG A 26 12.96 -21.05 20.38
N PRO A 27 12.76 -21.80 21.49
CA PRO A 27 12.28 -23.17 21.44
C PRO A 27 11.02 -23.34 20.57
N ILE A 28 10.90 -24.47 19.86
CA ILE A 28 9.80 -24.77 18.93
C ILE A 28 8.41 -24.57 19.57
N HIS A 29 8.25 -24.90 20.84
CA HIS A 29 6.98 -24.77 21.55
C HIS A 29 6.55 -23.30 21.79
N LEU A 30 7.46 -22.34 21.65
CA LEU A 30 7.19 -20.89 21.73
C LEU A 30 7.05 -20.26 20.34
N LYS A 31 7.38 -20.99 19.27
CA LYS A 31 7.21 -20.49 17.90
C LYS A 31 5.74 -20.51 17.55
N SER A 32 5.27 -19.37 17.05
CA SER A 32 3.92 -19.22 16.53
C SER A 32 3.99 -19.08 15.00
N PRO A 33 2.96 -19.55 14.27
CA PRO A 33 2.85 -19.26 12.86
C PRO A 33 2.79 -17.75 12.65
N ILE A 34 3.40 -17.26 11.58
CA ILE A 34 3.47 -15.84 11.24
C ILE A 34 3.05 -15.69 9.79
N ALA A 35 2.22 -14.68 9.49
CA ALA A 35 2.01 -14.21 8.14
C ALA A 35 2.53 -12.78 8.01
N GLN A 36 3.25 -12.51 6.93
CA GLN A 36 3.54 -11.15 6.51
C GLN A 36 2.43 -10.72 5.56
N ALA A 37 1.89 -9.52 5.77
CA ALA A 37 0.77 -9.01 5.00
C ALA A 37 0.93 -7.51 4.76
N ILE A 38 0.19 -7.00 3.78
CA ILE A 38 0.07 -5.59 3.48
C ILE A 38 -1.38 -5.16 3.62
N GLY A 39 -1.63 -4.04 4.31
CA GLY A 39 -2.96 -3.46 4.44
C GLY A 39 -3.50 -2.99 3.09
N ALA A 40 -4.80 -3.19 2.86
CA ALA A 40 -5.44 -2.84 1.60
C ALA A 40 -5.73 -1.32 1.47
N GLU A 41 -5.86 -0.60 2.60
CA GLU A 41 -6.25 0.81 2.60
C GLU A 41 -5.03 1.74 2.56
N LYS A 42 -4.04 1.48 3.42
CA LYS A 42 -2.88 2.37 3.62
C LYS A 42 -1.55 1.67 3.41
N PHE A 43 -1.56 0.53 2.72
CA PHE A 43 -0.36 -0.25 2.41
C PHE A 43 0.49 -0.58 3.65
N THR A 44 -0.10 -0.63 4.83
CA THR A 44 0.67 -0.84 6.05
C THR A 44 1.23 -2.26 6.05
N LEU A 45 2.55 -2.40 6.14
CA LEU A 45 3.16 -3.72 6.28
C LEU A 45 2.96 -4.24 7.70
N LEU A 46 2.35 -5.42 7.82
CA LEU A 46 1.92 -6.01 9.07
C LEU A 46 2.48 -7.41 9.24
N GLU A 47 2.77 -7.75 10.49
CA GLU A 47 3.01 -9.10 10.93
C GLU A 47 1.78 -9.61 11.66
N LEU A 48 1.16 -10.65 11.11
CA LEU A 48 -0.08 -11.24 11.60
C LEU A 48 0.20 -12.62 12.20
N VAL A 49 -0.53 -12.95 13.26
CA VAL A 49 -0.52 -14.29 13.84
C VAL A 49 -1.86 -14.96 13.53
N PRO A 50 -1.90 -15.99 12.67
CA PRO A 50 -3.12 -16.72 12.39
C PRO A 50 -3.56 -17.57 13.59
N LYS A 51 -4.83 -17.97 13.59
CA LYS A 51 -5.35 -18.92 14.57
C LYS A 51 -4.72 -20.30 14.38
N LYS A 52 -4.74 -21.10 15.45
CA LYS A 52 -4.22 -22.48 15.43
C LYS A 52 -4.91 -23.29 14.33
N GLY A 53 -4.11 -23.97 13.50
CA GLY A 53 -4.59 -24.82 12.41
C GLY A 53 -5.03 -24.08 11.14
N VAL A 54 -4.96 -22.74 11.11
CA VAL A 54 -5.23 -21.97 9.90
C VAL A 54 -3.99 -21.93 9.03
N PHE A 55 -4.15 -22.27 7.76
CA PHE A 55 -3.16 -22.08 6.72
C PHE A 55 -3.55 -20.87 5.87
N LEU A 56 -2.60 -19.99 5.59
CA LEU A 56 -2.79 -18.81 4.76
C LEU A 56 -2.00 -18.95 3.46
N GLN A 57 -2.57 -18.47 2.36
CA GLN A 57 -1.91 -18.44 1.05
C GLN A 57 -1.46 -17.02 0.70
N PRO A 58 -0.39 -16.83 -0.09
CA PRO A 58 -0.11 -15.55 -0.72
C PRO A 58 -1.32 -15.04 -1.52
N TYR A 59 -1.48 -13.72 -1.59
CA TYR A 59 -2.60 -13.01 -2.22
C TYR A 59 -3.97 -13.19 -1.54
N GLU A 60 -4.03 -13.93 -0.45
CA GLU A 60 -5.26 -14.11 0.31
C GLU A 60 -5.62 -12.83 1.07
N GLU A 61 -6.83 -12.31 0.86
CA GLU A 61 -7.38 -11.23 1.67
C GLU A 61 -7.88 -11.78 3.02
N VAL A 62 -7.41 -11.16 4.10
CA VAL A 62 -7.79 -11.50 5.47
C VAL A 62 -8.31 -10.28 6.22
N TYR A 63 -9.37 -10.48 7.00
CA TYR A 63 -9.93 -9.45 7.87
C TYR A 63 -9.09 -9.32 9.16
N ILE A 64 -8.66 -8.09 9.44
CA ILE A 64 -7.84 -7.71 10.60
C ILE A 64 -8.45 -6.58 11.44
N GLY A 65 -9.67 -6.12 11.10
CA GLY A 65 -10.39 -5.10 11.86
C GLY A 65 -10.79 -5.53 13.28
N GLU A 66 -11.58 -4.70 13.96
CA GLU A 66 -11.95 -4.88 15.36
C GLU A 66 -13.06 -5.92 15.58
N ALA A 67 -13.82 -6.24 14.54
CA ALA A 67 -14.85 -7.27 14.61
C ALA A 67 -14.25 -8.68 14.71
N LYS A 68 -15.12 -9.69 14.74
CA LYS A 68 -14.70 -11.09 14.80
C LYS A 68 -13.86 -11.45 13.57
N ARG A 69 -12.57 -11.73 13.81
CA ARG A 69 -11.63 -12.21 12.80
C ARG A 69 -11.78 -13.71 12.63
N ASP A 70 -11.88 -14.20 11.40
CA ASP A 70 -12.03 -15.65 11.14
C ASP A 70 -10.70 -16.39 11.18
N LYS A 71 -9.71 -15.88 10.45
CA LYS A 71 -8.40 -16.52 10.23
C LYS A 71 -7.29 -16.00 11.13
N ILE A 72 -7.36 -14.72 11.49
CA ILE A 72 -6.32 -14.03 12.27
C ILE A 72 -6.64 -14.05 13.75
N HIS A 73 -5.65 -14.39 14.59
CA HIS A 73 -5.75 -14.29 16.04
C HIS A 73 -5.48 -12.87 16.50
N HIS A 74 -4.32 -12.32 16.14
CA HIS A 74 -3.93 -10.95 16.47
C HIS A 74 -2.89 -10.41 15.48
N ILE A 75 -2.74 -9.08 15.48
CA ILE A 75 -1.68 -8.37 14.78
C ILE A 75 -0.49 -8.31 15.75
N ASN A 76 0.68 -8.83 15.36
CA ASN A 76 1.88 -8.74 16.19
C ASN A 76 2.48 -7.32 16.15
N GLY A 77 2.40 -6.65 15.00
CA GLY A 77 2.78 -5.25 14.85
C GLY A 77 3.02 -4.83 13.41
N LYS A 78 3.34 -3.56 13.21
CA LYS A 78 3.84 -3.04 11.93
C LYS A 78 5.28 -3.52 11.72
N ILE A 79 5.64 -3.83 10.48
CA ILE A 79 6.99 -4.22 10.09
C ILE A 79 7.50 -3.30 8.98
N GLY A 80 8.81 -3.08 8.92
CA GLY A 80 9.42 -2.38 7.78
C GLY A 80 9.75 -3.35 6.65
N MET A 81 9.89 -2.83 5.43
CA MET A 81 10.23 -3.60 4.23
C MET A 81 11.53 -4.42 4.39
N GLN A 82 12.46 -3.96 5.25
CA GLN A 82 13.69 -4.67 5.59
C GLN A 82 13.45 -6.02 6.28
N LYS A 83 12.33 -6.17 7.01
CA LYS A 83 11.97 -7.41 7.74
C LYS A 83 11.17 -8.39 6.88
N LEU A 84 10.71 -7.98 5.69
CA LEU A 84 10.03 -8.89 4.77
C LEU A 84 10.95 -10.04 4.35
N THR A 85 10.37 -11.23 4.23
CA THR A 85 11.06 -12.41 3.67
C THR A 85 11.39 -12.16 2.20
N GLN A 86 12.28 -12.98 1.62
CA GLN A 86 12.58 -12.89 0.19
C GLN A 86 11.32 -13.09 -0.66
N THR A 87 10.47 -14.07 -0.28
CA THR A 87 9.16 -14.29 -0.89
C THR A 87 8.27 -13.07 -0.72
N GLY A 88 8.08 -12.58 0.52
CA GLY A 88 7.22 -11.42 0.78
C GLY A 88 7.64 -10.16 0.03
N ARG A 89 8.94 -9.96 -0.22
CA ARG A 89 9.43 -8.86 -1.08
C ARG A 89 9.17 -9.08 -2.57
N ALA A 90 9.28 -10.31 -3.05
CA ALA A 90 8.97 -10.64 -4.44
C ALA A 90 7.48 -10.44 -4.74
N GLU A 91 6.62 -10.80 -3.79
CA GLU A 91 5.16 -10.66 -3.94
C GLU A 91 4.66 -9.23 -3.71
N LEU A 92 5.41 -8.41 -2.98
CA LEU A 92 5.02 -7.05 -2.62
C LEU A 92 4.64 -6.20 -3.84
N GLU A 93 5.46 -6.20 -4.89
CA GLU A 93 5.19 -5.39 -6.09
C GLU A 93 3.90 -5.85 -6.78
N HIS A 94 3.66 -7.16 -6.85
CA HIS A 94 2.45 -7.71 -7.47
C HIS A 94 1.20 -7.34 -6.67
N VAL A 95 1.24 -7.50 -5.34
CA VAL A 95 0.12 -7.16 -4.46
C VAL A 95 -0.19 -5.67 -4.50
N VAL A 96 0.82 -4.80 -4.47
CA VAL A 96 0.60 -3.35 -4.59
C VAL A 96 -0.06 -3.01 -5.92
N GLN A 97 0.34 -3.63 -7.02
CA GLN A 97 -0.32 -3.42 -8.32
C GLN A 97 -1.78 -3.86 -8.30
N GLN A 98 -2.09 -5.00 -7.68
CA GLN A 98 -3.45 -5.50 -7.53
C GLN A 98 -4.33 -4.56 -6.70
N VAL A 99 -3.84 -4.11 -5.54
CA VAL A 99 -4.57 -3.15 -4.67
C VAL A 99 -4.84 -1.84 -5.42
N VAL A 100 -3.87 -1.34 -6.19
CA VAL A 100 -4.04 -0.12 -6.99
C VAL A 100 -5.10 -0.30 -8.09
N ASP A 101 -5.23 -1.49 -8.68
CA ASP A 101 -6.28 -1.78 -9.65
C ASP A 101 -7.66 -1.88 -8.98
N GLU A 102 -7.75 -2.62 -7.87
CA GLU A 102 -9.01 -2.82 -7.14
C GLU A 102 -9.56 -1.52 -6.57
N HIS A 103 -8.68 -0.60 -6.16
CA HIS A 103 -9.02 0.69 -5.58
C HIS A 103 -8.70 1.88 -6.51
N GLU A 104 -8.72 1.67 -7.84
CA GLU A 104 -8.40 2.69 -8.84
C GLU A 104 -9.11 4.04 -8.59
N SER A 105 -10.40 3.99 -8.20
CA SER A 105 -11.20 5.20 -7.94
C SER A 105 -10.60 6.11 -6.87
N SER A 106 -10.03 5.54 -5.81
CA SER A 106 -9.43 6.30 -4.70
C SER A 106 -8.17 7.03 -5.15
N PHE A 107 -7.36 6.39 -6.01
CA PHE A 107 -6.16 7.02 -6.57
C PHE A 107 -6.50 8.07 -7.61
N VAL A 108 -7.51 7.83 -8.45
CA VAL A 108 -8.02 8.84 -9.39
C VAL A 108 -8.54 10.06 -8.63
N GLU A 109 -9.24 9.84 -7.52
CA GLU A 109 -9.69 10.91 -6.64
C GLU A 109 -8.52 11.69 -6.03
N PHE A 110 -7.43 11.03 -5.65
CA PHE A 110 -6.19 11.70 -5.26
C PHE A 110 -5.69 12.65 -6.36
N PHE A 111 -5.65 12.24 -7.62
CA PHE A 111 -5.25 13.12 -8.73
C PHE A 111 -6.20 14.32 -8.90
N ASN A 112 -7.50 14.09 -8.75
CA ASN A 112 -8.51 15.14 -8.84
C ASN A 112 -8.41 16.15 -7.68
N LYS A 113 -8.12 15.68 -6.46
CA LYS A 113 -8.09 16.50 -5.24
C LYS A 113 -6.71 17.03 -4.86
N ALA A 114 -5.62 16.52 -5.46
CA ALA A 114 -4.25 16.87 -5.08
C ALA A 114 -4.03 18.39 -5.04
N GLN A 115 -3.42 18.90 -3.97
CA GLN A 115 -3.20 20.34 -3.76
C GLN A 115 -1.72 20.70 -3.78
N PRO A 116 -1.38 22.00 -3.94
CA PRO A 116 -0.05 22.50 -3.67
C PRO A 116 0.38 22.20 -2.23
N LEU A 117 1.59 21.65 -2.05
CA LEU A 117 2.18 21.43 -0.72
C LEU A 117 2.79 22.74 -0.17
N SER A 118 3.30 23.58 -1.07
CA SER A 118 3.80 24.93 -0.80
C SER A 118 3.63 25.82 -2.02
N THR A 119 4.04 27.08 -1.93
CA THR A 119 4.06 28.01 -3.07
C THR A 119 4.98 27.56 -4.21
N ARG A 120 5.92 26.63 -3.95
CA ARG A 120 6.93 26.18 -4.92
C ARG A 120 6.83 24.71 -5.32
N MET A 121 5.96 23.94 -4.67
CA MET A 121 5.91 22.47 -4.82
C MET A 121 4.47 21.97 -4.71
N HIS A 122 4.08 21.10 -5.64
CA HIS A 122 2.79 20.44 -5.67
C HIS A 122 2.88 18.98 -5.23
N VAL A 123 1.83 18.45 -4.58
CA VAL A 123 1.80 17.04 -4.14
C VAL A 123 1.99 16.06 -5.30
N LEU A 124 1.42 16.36 -6.47
CA LEU A 124 1.61 15.55 -7.68
C LEU A 124 3.07 15.40 -8.12
N GLU A 125 3.95 16.36 -7.80
CA GLU A 125 5.37 16.28 -8.15
C GLU A 125 6.14 15.23 -7.34
N LEU A 126 5.53 14.71 -6.27
CA LEU A 126 6.09 13.61 -5.48
C LEU A 126 5.94 12.26 -6.20
N LEU A 127 5.05 12.16 -7.20
CA LEU A 127 4.90 10.94 -7.97
C LEU A 127 6.08 10.73 -8.93
N PRO A 128 6.72 9.54 -8.94
CA PRO A 128 7.82 9.24 -9.83
C PRO A 128 7.46 9.45 -11.31
N GLY A 129 8.22 10.32 -11.98
CA GLY A 129 7.99 10.66 -13.40
C GLY A 129 7.06 11.86 -13.63
N VAL A 130 6.41 12.39 -12.59
CA VAL A 130 5.55 13.58 -12.69
C VAL A 130 6.36 14.83 -12.35
N GLY A 131 6.96 15.45 -13.36
CA GLY A 131 7.59 16.76 -13.22
C GLY A 131 6.59 17.92 -13.33
N LYS A 132 7.08 19.17 -13.23
CA LYS A 132 6.27 20.38 -13.34
C LYS A 132 5.38 20.43 -14.58
N LYS A 133 5.89 19.98 -15.72
CA LYS A 133 5.12 19.94 -16.98
C LYS A 133 3.88 19.05 -16.86
N HIS A 134 4.07 17.79 -16.45
CA HIS A 134 2.98 16.84 -16.26
C HIS A 134 2.01 17.30 -15.17
N MET A 135 2.53 17.85 -14.07
CA MET A 135 1.71 18.38 -12.99
C MET A 135 0.76 19.47 -13.49
N TRP A 136 1.26 20.46 -14.25
CA TRP A 136 0.40 21.52 -14.79
C TRP A 136 -0.64 20.99 -15.76
N GLU A 137 -0.29 20.04 -16.64
CA GLU A 137 -1.25 19.41 -17.55
C GLU A 137 -2.36 18.68 -16.78
N ILE A 138 -2.04 17.93 -15.72
CA ILE A 138 -3.03 17.26 -14.86
C ILE A 138 -3.95 18.29 -14.19
N VAL A 139 -3.39 19.38 -13.68
CA VAL A 139 -4.14 20.45 -13.00
C VAL A 139 -5.05 21.20 -13.96
N GLU A 140 -4.60 21.47 -15.19
CA GLU A 140 -5.38 22.12 -16.23
C GLU A 140 -6.54 21.22 -16.69
N GLU A 141 -6.27 19.94 -16.98
CA GLU A 141 -7.28 18.98 -17.42
C GLU A 141 -8.39 18.81 -16.38
N ARG A 142 -8.05 18.57 -15.11
CA ARG A 142 -9.05 18.36 -14.05
C ARG A 142 -9.89 19.60 -13.73
N ARG A 143 -9.44 20.81 -14.09
CA ARG A 143 -10.23 22.05 -13.94
C ARG A 143 -11.42 22.08 -14.89
N GLY A 144 -11.30 21.45 -16.06
CA GLY A 144 -12.41 21.27 -16.98
C GLY A 144 -13.37 20.22 -16.47
N GLU A 145 -12.88 18.99 -16.31
CA GLU A 145 -13.67 17.86 -15.82
C GLU A 145 -12.78 16.91 -14.98
N PRO A 146 -13.25 16.44 -13.82
CA PRO A 146 -12.55 15.43 -13.03
C PRO A 146 -12.26 14.17 -13.84
N PHE A 147 -11.12 13.54 -13.59
CA PHE A 147 -10.80 12.23 -14.17
C PHE A 147 -11.70 11.16 -13.58
N THR A 148 -12.08 10.19 -14.41
CA THR A 148 -12.93 9.04 -14.00
C THR A 148 -12.14 7.74 -13.85
N SER A 149 -10.97 7.65 -14.48
CA SER A 149 -10.11 6.46 -14.49
C SER A 149 -8.67 6.80 -14.86
N PHE A 150 -7.74 5.91 -14.58
CA PHE A 150 -6.36 5.96 -15.07
C PHE A 150 -6.29 5.95 -16.60
N ALA A 151 -7.21 5.25 -17.26
CA ALA A 151 -7.33 5.25 -18.71
C ALA A 151 -7.73 6.65 -19.24
N ASP A 152 -8.67 7.32 -18.58
CA ASP A 152 -9.09 8.68 -18.94
C ASP A 152 -7.93 9.69 -18.77
N MET A 153 -7.21 9.61 -17.66
CA MET A 153 -6.00 10.42 -17.41
C MET A 153 -4.97 10.26 -18.52
N ARG A 154 -4.65 9.01 -18.89
CA ARG A 154 -3.67 8.70 -19.93
C ARG A 154 -4.10 9.21 -21.31
N ARG A 155 -5.40 9.25 -21.59
CA ARG A 155 -5.96 9.76 -22.85
C ARG A 155 -5.87 11.28 -22.94
N ARG A 156 -6.12 11.98 -21.82
CA ARG A 156 -6.22 13.45 -21.78
C ARG A 156 -4.87 14.14 -21.61
N VAL A 157 -3.99 13.59 -20.76
CA VAL A 157 -2.68 14.18 -20.46
C VAL A 157 -1.63 13.63 -21.44
N LYS A 158 -1.35 14.40 -22.49
CA LYS A 158 -0.41 14.01 -23.55
C LYS A 158 1.02 13.93 -23.01
N LEU A 159 1.55 12.71 -22.90
CA LEU A 159 2.90 12.34 -22.39
C LEU A 159 2.97 12.08 -20.88
N MET A 160 1.84 11.91 -20.19
CA MET A 160 1.88 11.44 -18.81
C MET A 160 2.56 10.07 -18.73
N PRO A 161 3.47 9.83 -17.76
CA PRO A 161 3.83 8.47 -17.38
C PRO A 161 2.57 7.72 -16.96
N ASP A 162 2.57 6.40 -17.14
CA ASP A 162 1.44 5.56 -16.74
C ASP A 162 1.04 5.86 -15.26
N PRO A 163 -0.17 6.41 -15.02
CA PRO A 163 -0.56 6.90 -13.69
C PRO A 163 -0.56 5.77 -12.66
N LYS A 164 -0.97 4.55 -13.06
CA LYS A 164 -0.90 3.36 -12.21
C LYS A 164 0.56 3.08 -11.82
N LYS A 165 1.48 3.06 -12.78
CA LYS A 165 2.90 2.80 -12.49
C LYS A 165 3.52 3.88 -11.60
N ALA A 166 3.11 5.15 -11.77
CA ALA A 166 3.56 6.24 -10.92
C ALA A 166 3.10 6.04 -9.47
N VAL A 167 1.84 5.66 -9.25
CA VAL A 167 1.28 5.34 -7.93
C VAL A 167 2.01 4.14 -7.31
N VAL A 168 2.12 3.01 -8.04
CA VAL A 168 2.77 1.79 -7.55
C VAL A 168 4.21 2.06 -7.12
N ARG A 169 4.98 2.78 -7.95
CA ARG A 169 6.36 3.16 -7.60
C ARG A 169 6.41 4.06 -6.38
N ARG A 170 5.49 5.02 -6.27
CA ARG A 170 5.44 5.90 -5.10
C ARG A 170 5.18 5.10 -3.82
N VAL A 171 4.23 4.18 -3.84
CA VAL A 171 3.93 3.30 -2.70
C VAL A 171 5.18 2.51 -2.28
N LEU A 172 5.89 1.90 -3.24
CA LEU A 172 7.13 1.16 -2.94
C LEU A 172 8.23 2.05 -2.36
N GLU A 173 8.44 3.26 -2.89
CA GLU A 173 9.41 4.24 -2.36
C GLU A 173 9.05 4.70 -0.92
N GLU A 174 7.77 4.89 -0.64
CA GLU A 174 7.27 5.21 0.69
C GLU A 174 7.47 4.06 1.68
N LEU A 175 7.25 2.81 1.25
CA LEU A 175 7.50 1.60 2.04
C LEU A 175 8.98 1.38 2.36
N GLU A 176 9.88 1.75 1.45
CA GLU A 176 11.33 1.75 1.70
C GLU A 176 11.75 2.80 2.74
N GLY A 177 10.91 3.81 3.00
CA GLY A 177 11.18 4.87 3.96
C GLY A 177 12.21 5.90 3.50
N LYS A 178 12.43 6.02 2.17
CA LYS A 178 13.32 7.02 1.57
C LYS A 178 12.68 8.40 1.47
N GLU A 179 11.35 8.45 1.54
CA GLU A 179 10.56 9.64 1.31
C GLU A 179 10.26 10.40 2.61
N LYS A 180 10.33 11.74 2.54
CA LYS A 180 9.96 12.62 3.66
C LYS A 180 8.46 12.88 3.77
N HIS A 181 7.75 12.77 2.64
CA HIS A 181 6.31 12.97 2.54
C HIS A 181 5.66 11.64 2.19
N HIS A 182 4.69 11.22 2.99
CA HIS A 182 3.92 10.01 2.71
C HIS A 182 2.55 10.40 2.15
N LEU A 183 2.19 9.84 1.00
CA LEU A 183 0.93 10.09 0.32
C LEU A 183 -0.05 8.95 0.53
N PHE A 184 0.45 7.72 0.52
CA PHE A 184 -0.36 6.50 0.50
C PHE A 184 -0.08 5.60 1.70
N VAL A 185 1.13 5.65 2.26
CA VAL A 185 1.56 4.78 3.37
C VAL A 185 1.47 5.50 4.71
N ASP A 186 0.83 4.89 5.72
CA ASP A 186 0.75 5.43 7.10
C ASP A 186 1.75 4.73 8.03
N ARG A 187 2.78 5.46 8.50
CA ARG A 187 3.88 4.91 9.31
C ARG A 187 3.54 4.86 10.79
#